data_AF-A0A926KE09-F1
#
_entry.id   AF-A0A926KE09-F1
#
_cell.length_a   1.000
_cell.length_b   1.000
_cell.length_c   1.000
_cell.angle_alpha   90.00
_cell.angle_beta   90.00
_cell.angle_gamma   90.00
#
_symmetry.space_group_name_H-M   'P 1'
#
loop_
_entity.id
_entity.type
_entity.pdbx_description
1 polymer ?
#
loop_
_entity_poly.entity_id
_entity_poly.type
_entity_poly.pdbx_seq_one_letter_code
_entity_poly.pdbx_strand_id
1 'polypeptide(L)'
;MAVAFNSIRESFFSSQASEREFFAAWIARDEGFLPQEFPYAVAILHPGTVEVPGGDIPYLAPNPHDDDLDDEQAAVLDQIIGSSAPEESTCNVAFYGGFMEEEEEAGLIDAGLDRVSGRLKYLLGATLLAKAGVLVLRESLDLLLEPSYIWPDSREWFVASAPDLAFTVVGCQQELAQRLLDAPGLDSRLWQGPVT
;
A
#
# COMPACT_ATOMS: atom_id res chain seq x y z
N MET A 1 16.67 5.67 -17.71
CA MET A 1 16.39 4.28 -17.28
C MET A 1 17.48 3.65 -16.42
N ALA A 2 18.73 3.46 -16.87
CA ALA A 2 19.74 2.73 -16.08
C ALA A 2 20.12 3.32 -14.69
N VAL A 3 19.89 4.62 -14.46
CA VAL A 3 20.18 5.29 -13.18
C VAL A 3 19.10 5.04 -12.11
N ALA A 4 17.84 4.86 -12.51
CA ALA A 4 16.74 4.61 -11.59
C ALA A 4 16.93 3.28 -10.85
N PHE A 5 17.19 2.19 -11.58
CA PHE A 5 17.29 0.84 -11.01
C PHE A 5 18.43 0.64 -9.99
N ASN A 6 19.51 1.41 -10.05
CA ASN A 6 20.57 1.33 -9.03
C ASN A 6 20.13 1.90 -7.67
N SER A 7 19.32 2.98 -7.67
CA SER A 7 18.73 3.54 -6.45
C SER A 7 17.72 2.58 -5.81
N ILE A 8 16.97 1.85 -6.65
CA ILE A 8 16.01 0.82 -6.23
C ILE A 8 16.74 -0.35 -5.55
N ARG A 9 17.85 -0.82 -6.15
CA ARG A 9 18.68 -1.90 -5.60
C ARG A 9 19.22 -1.65 -4.19
N GLU A 10 19.51 -0.40 -3.86
CA GLU A 10 19.98 -0.01 -2.51
C GLU A 10 18.82 0.20 -1.53
N SER A 11 17.59 0.18 -2.02
CA SER A 11 16.38 0.47 -1.25
C SER A 11 15.56 -0.78 -0.96
N PHE A 12 15.66 -1.82 -1.78
CA PHE A 12 14.93 -3.06 -1.58
C PHE A 12 15.83 -4.26 -1.35
N PHE A 13 15.30 -5.20 -0.59
CA PHE A 13 15.83 -6.55 -0.41
C PHE A 13 14.67 -7.54 -0.47
N SER A 14 14.97 -8.81 -0.69
CA SER A 14 13.92 -9.84 -0.76
C SER A 14 13.18 -9.96 0.56
N SER A 15 11.85 -10.02 0.49
CA SER A 15 11.01 -10.28 1.66
C SER A 15 11.33 -11.63 2.30
N GLN A 16 11.10 -11.73 3.61
CA GLN A 16 11.25 -12.99 4.33
C GLN A 16 10.32 -14.05 3.73
N ALA A 17 10.75 -15.32 3.74
CA ALA A 17 9.95 -16.41 3.17
C ALA A 17 8.54 -16.49 3.77
N SER A 18 8.40 -16.26 5.09
CA SER A 18 7.12 -16.23 5.79
C SER A 18 6.18 -15.13 5.28
N GLU A 19 6.71 -13.96 4.94
CA GLU A 19 5.90 -12.84 4.43
C GLU A 19 5.46 -13.09 2.99
N ARG A 20 6.31 -13.70 2.18
CA ARG A 20 5.94 -14.12 0.82
C ARG A 20 4.85 -15.19 0.84
N GLU A 21 4.97 -16.18 1.72
CA GLU A 21 3.96 -17.22 1.90
C GLU A 21 2.63 -16.66 2.40
N PHE A 22 2.67 -15.74 3.37
CA PHE A 22 1.50 -15.03 3.85
C PHE A 22 0.82 -14.24 2.74
N PHE A 23 1.56 -13.37 2.05
CA PHE A 23 1.01 -12.52 1.01
C PHE A 23 0.42 -13.36 -0.12
N ALA A 24 1.14 -14.39 -0.58
CA ALA A 24 0.65 -15.33 -1.59
C ALA A 24 -0.63 -16.05 -1.16
N ALA A 25 -0.71 -16.49 0.10
CA ALA A 25 -1.89 -17.16 0.63
C ALA A 25 -3.08 -16.21 0.75
N TRP A 26 -2.87 -14.95 1.14
CA TRP A 26 -3.92 -13.95 1.26
C TRP A 26 -4.49 -13.56 -0.11
N ILE A 27 -3.67 -13.16 -1.08
CA ILE A 27 -4.14 -12.77 -2.41
C ILE A 27 -4.80 -13.93 -3.18
N ALA A 28 -4.49 -15.18 -2.81
CA ALA A 28 -5.11 -16.37 -3.41
C ALA A 28 -6.53 -16.63 -2.90
N ARG A 29 -6.90 -16.09 -1.73
CA ARG A 29 -8.24 -16.27 -1.15
C ARG A 29 -9.24 -15.20 -1.58
N ASP A 30 -8.76 -14.12 -2.22
CA ASP A 30 -9.60 -13.01 -2.66
C ASP A 30 -10.39 -12.39 -1.50
N GLU A 31 -9.81 -12.33 -0.29
CA GLU A 31 -10.42 -11.82 0.97
C GLU A 31 -10.59 -10.27 0.98
N GLY A 32 -10.72 -9.65 -0.19
CA GLY A 32 -10.79 -8.20 -0.34
C GLY A 32 -9.44 -7.50 -0.15
N PHE A 33 -9.48 -6.22 0.24
CA PHE A 33 -8.32 -5.32 0.21
C PHE A 33 -7.47 -5.33 1.48
N LEU A 34 -7.98 -5.87 2.59
CA LEU A 34 -7.25 -6.01 3.85
C LEU A 34 -7.27 -7.47 4.34
N PRO A 35 -6.20 -7.95 4.99
CA PRO A 35 -6.24 -9.19 5.75
C PRO A 35 -7.25 -9.13 6.91
N GLN A 36 -7.91 -10.25 7.25
CA GLN A 36 -8.95 -10.36 8.29
C GLN A 36 -8.48 -10.21 9.75
N GLU A 37 -7.26 -9.72 9.99
CA GLU A 37 -6.63 -9.70 11.32
C GLU A 37 -6.71 -8.34 12.03
N PHE A 38 -7.21 -7.30 11.37
CA PHE A 38 -7.22 -5.94 11.94
C PHE A 38 -8.53 -5.61 12.67
N PRO A 39 -8.48 -5.23 13.96
CA PRO A 39 -9.69 -4.86 14.71
C PRO A 39 -10.29 -3.52 14.28
N TYR A 40 -9.50 -2.66 13.63
CA TYR A 40 -9.95 -1.40 13.05
C TYR A 40 -9.45 -1.28 11.62
N ALA A 41 -10.26 -0.66 10.77
CA ALA A 41 -9.89 -0.24 9.43
C ALA A 41 -10.29 1.22 9.25
N VAL A 42 -9.40 2.03 8.69
CA VAL A 42 -9.66 3.44 8.37
C VAL A 42 -9.52 3.63 6.88
N ALA A 43 -10.56 4.11 6.22
CA ALA A 43 -10.50 4.50 4.82
C ALA A 43 -10.09 5.98 4.73
N ILE A 44 -9.15 6.28 3.84
CA ILE A 44 -8.69 7.63 3.48
C ILE A 44 -9.14 7.85 2.05
N LEU A 45 -10.08 8.78 1.87
CA LEU A 45 -10.69 9.03 0.57
C LEU A 45 -9.75 9.84 -0.31
N HIS A 46 -9.50 9.35 -1.52
CA HIS A 46 -8.73 10.09 -2.52
C HIS A 46 -9.53 11.32 -2.98
N PRO A 47 -8.88 12.38 -3.48
CA PRO A 47 -9.57 13.58 -3.95
C PRO A 47 -10.65 13.26 -4.98
N GLY A 48 -11.83 13.87 -4.83
CA GLY A 48 -12.95 13.66 -5.76
C GLY A 48 -13.76 12.38 -5.53
N THR A 49 -13.39 11.54 -4.57
CA THR A 49 -14.14 10.33 -4.21
C THR A 49 -15.54 10.65 -3.71
N VAL A 50 -16.54 9.90 -4.17
CA VAL A 50 -17.94 10.08 -3.79
C VAL A 50 -18.48 8.84 -3.08
N GLU A 51 -19.19 9.08 -1.98
CA GLU A 51 -19.89 8.03 -1.24
C GLU A 51 -21.14 7.55 -2.00
N VAL A 52 -21.32 6.24 -2.04
CA VAL A 52 -22.35 5.55 -2.82
C VAL A 52 -23.22 4.76 -1.86
N PRO A 53 -24.46 5.22 -1.61
CA PRO A 53 -25.37 4.53 -0.71
C PRO A 53 -25.66 3.10 -1.19
N GLY A 54 -25.36 2.11 -0.34
CA GLY A 54 -25.71 0.71 -0.58
C GLY A 54 -24.85 -0.03 -1.59
N GLY A 55 -23.68 0.52 -1.99
CA GLY A 55 -22.69 -0.23 -2.76
C GLY A 55 -21.95 -1.27 -1.90
N ASP A 56 -21.51 -2.37 -2.52
CA ASP A 56 -20.63 -3.37 -1.89
C ASP A 56 -19.29 -2.72 -1.47
N ILE A 57 -18.84 -1.76 -2.27
CA ILE A 57 -17.83 -0.76 -1.93
C ILE A 57 -18.56 0.58 -1.86
N PRO A 58 -18.64 1.25 -0.70
CA PRO A 58 -19.45 2.45 -0.49
C PRO A 58 -18.82 3.71 -1.09
N TYR A 59 -17.75 3.58 -1.88
CA TYR A 59 -17.07 4.68 -2.57
C TYR A 59 -16.83 4.26 -4.03
N LEU A 60 -17.25 5.10 -4.99
CA LEU A 60 -17.06 4.82 -6.42
C LEU A 60 -16.27 5.93 -7.11
N ALA A 61 -15.54 5.53 -8.14
CA ALA A 61 -15.18 6.36 -9.28
C ALA A 61 -16.45 6.75 -10.09
N PRO A 62 -16.51 7.92 -10.76
CA PRO A 62 -15.38 8.59 -11.36
C PRO A 62 -14.64 9.53 -10.40
N ASN A 63 -13.35 9.27 -10.22
CA ASN A 63 -12.38 10.34 -10.03
C ASN A 63 -12.06 10.89 -11.44
N PRO A 64 -12.43 12.13 -11.79
CA PRO A 64 -12.15 12.69 -13.12
C PRO A 64 -10.65 12.87 -13.41
N HIS A 65 -9.79 12.64 -12.42
CA HIS A 65 -8.35 12.76 -12.51
C HIS A 65 -7.59 11.43 -12.37
N ASP A 66 -8.28 10.32 -12.06
CA ASP A 66 -7.61 9.06 -11.68
C ASP A 66 -6.60 9.30 -10.53
N ASP A 67 -6.90 10.28 -9.65
CA ASP A 67 -5.99 10.66 -8.59
C ASP A 67 -5.97 9.57 -7.53
N ASP A 68 -4.78 9.06 -7.29
CA ASP A 68 -4.37 8.39 -6.07
C ASP A 68 -4.49 9.33 -4.84
N LEU A 69 -3.88 8.96 -3.71
CA LEU A 69 -3.63 9.91 -2.63
C LEU A 69 -2.89 11.14 -3.19
N ASP A 70 -3.40 12.34 -2.92
CA ASP A 70 -2.63 13.54 -3.23
C ASP A 70 -1.36 13.63 -2.36
N ASP A 71 -0.40 14.44 -2.80
CA ASP A 71 0.89 14.54 -2.12
C ASP A 71 0.77 15.03 -0.66
N GLU A 72 -0.25 15.83 -0.32
CA GLU A 72 -0.48 16.30 1.06
C GLU A 72 -1.01 15.15 1.93
N GLN A 73 -2.00 14.41 1.44
CA GLN A 73 -2.54 13.22 2.10
C GLN A 73 -1.46 12.14 2.25
N ALA A 74 -0.67 11.88 1.20
CA ALA A 74 0.42 10.91 1.21
C ALA A 74 1.51 11.31 2.22
N ALA A 75 1.90 12.59 2.28
CA ALA A 75 2.86 13.08 3.27
C ALA A 75 2.36 12.92 4.71
N VAL A 76 1.09 13.22 4.98
CA VAL A 76 0.48 13.05 6.31
C VAL A 76 0.40 11.56 6.69
N LEU A 77 -0.01 10.70 5.75
CA LEU A 77 -0.02 9.25 5.96
C LEU A 77 1.38 8.71 6.27
N ASP A 78 2.38 9.09 5.48
CA ASP A 78 3.78 8.70 5.66
C ASP A 78 4.32 9.14 7.02
N GLN A 79 3.99 10.35 7.46
CA GLN A 79 4.38 10.82 8.80
C GLN A 79 3.75 9.97 9.92
N ILE A 80 2.46 9.63 9.79
CA ILE A 80 1.74 8.85 10.80
C ILE A 80 2.26 7.42 10.85
N ILE A 81 2.42 6.76 9.70
CA ILE A 81 2.94 5.40 9.58
C ILE A 81 4.41 5.34 9.98
N GLY A 82 5.24 6.29 9.54
CA GLY A 82 6.66 6.38 9.87
C GLY A 82 6.95 6.58 11.36
N SER A 83 5.97 7.04 12.13
CA SER A 83 6.06 7.18 13.59
C SER A 83 5.32 6.08 14.37
N SER A 84 4.88 5.02 13.69
CA SER A 84 4.26 3.85 14.34
C SER A 84 5.27 2.82 14.85
N ALA A 85 6.49 2.82 14.30
CA ALA A 85 7.59 1.92 14.66
C ALA A 85 8.94 2.61 14.41
N PRO A 86 10.07 2.06 14.90
CA PRO A 86 11.40 2.56 14.59
C PRO A 86 11.67 2.63 13.08
N GLU A 87 12.44 3.64 12.64
CA GLU A 87 12.77 3.88 11.22
C GLU A 87 13.46 2.68 10.55
N GLU A 88 14.21 1.90 11.31
CA GLU A 88 14.94 0.70 10.87
C GLU A 88 14.08 -0.56 10.86
N SER A 89 12.80 -0.46 11.22
CA SER A 89 11.87 -1.57 11.15
C SER A 89 11.71 -2.01 9.69
N THR A 90 11.69 -3.33 9.47
CA THR A 90 11.47 -3.87 8.13
C THR A 90 10.00 -3.74 7.76
N CYS A 91 9.76 -3.23 6.56
CA CYS A 91 8.45 -3.14 5.93
C CYS A 91 8.46 -3.89 4.61
N ASN A 92 7.40 -4.64 4.36
CA ASN A 92 7.11 -5.28 3.10
C ASN A 92 6.26 -4.33 2.25
N VAL A 93 6.55 -4.32 0.96
CA VAL A 93 5.89 -3.47 -0.03
C VAL A 93 5.55 -4.34 -1.22
N ALA A 94 4.31 -4.25 -1.71
CA ALA A 94 3.88 -4.93 -2.91
C ALA A 94 3.34 -3.93 -3.94
N PHE A 95 3.83 -4.06 -5.17
CA PHE A 95 3.42 -3.25 -6.31
C PHE A 95 2.56 -4.09 -7.25
N TYR A 96 1.43 -3.55 -7.70
CA TYR A 96 0.63 -4.20 -8.73
C TYR A 96 1.39 -4.23 -10.06
N GLY A 97 1.59 -5.43 -10.60
CA GLY A 97 2.39 -5.67 -11.81
C GLY A 97 1.57 -5.90 -13.08
N GLY A 98 0.28 -5.58 -13.08
CA GLY A 98 -0.61 -5.83 -14.23
C GLY A 98 -0.43 -4.86 -15.40
N PHE A 99 0.12 -3.67 -15.15
CA PHE A 99 0.40 -2.66 -16.18
C PHE A 99 1.89 -2.49 -16.50
N MET A 100 2.77 -3.22 -15.80
CA MET A 100 4.23 -3.12 -15.99
C MET A 100 4.64 -3.70 -17.35
N GLU A 101 5.55 -3.00 -18.03
CA GLU A 101 6.24 -3.54 -19.19
C GLU A 101 7.24 -4.64 -18.76
N GLU A 102 7.58 -5.56 -19.68
CA GLU A 102 8.48 -6.68 -19.38
C GLU A 102 9.88 -6.20 -18.91
N GLU A 103 10.39 -5.10 -19.46
CA GLU A 103 11.69 -4.54 -19.08
C GLU A 103 11.66 -3.91 -17.68
N GLU A 104 10.58 -3.19 -17.35
CA GLU A 104 10.40 -2.59 -16.02
C GLU A 104 10.32 -3.67 -14.95
N GLU A 105 9.52 -4.70 -15.20
CA GLU A 105 9.40 -5.83 -14.30
C GLU A 105 10.74 -6.56 -14.12
N ALA A 106 11.46 -6.83 -15.21
CA ALA A 106 12.75 -7.48 -15.13
C ALA A 106 13.76 -6.66 -14.31
N GLY A 107 13.75 -5.34 -14.45
CA GLY A 107 14.59 -4.43 -13.66
C GLY A 107 14.25 -4.45 -12.16
N LEU A 108 12.97 -4.51 -11.80
CA LEU A 108 12.54 -4.63 -10.40
C LEU A 108 12.86 -6.00 -9.79
N ILE A 109 12.75 -7.08 -10.57
CA ILE A 109 13.17 -8.42 -10.13
C ILE A 109 14.69 -8.46 -9.92
N ASP A 110 15.48 -7.87 -10.82
CA ASP A 110 16.94 -7.74 -10.66
C ASP A 110 17.31 -6.86 -9.45
N ALA A 111 16.40 -5.96 -9.05
CA ALA A 111 16.51 -5.14 -7.85
C ALA A 111 16.14 -5.87 -6.54
N GLY A 112 15.73 -7.14 -6.61
CA GLY A 112 15.52 -8.00 -5.44
C GLY A 112 14.06 -8.20 -5.06
N LEU A 113 13.10 -7.70 -5.86
CA LEU A 113 11.68 -7.98 -5.68
C LEU A 113 11.33 -9.37 -6.22
N ASP A 114 10.44 -10.05 -5.51
CA ASP A 114 9.91 -11.36 -5.89
C ASP A 114 8.58 -11.21 -6.62
N ARG A 115 8.43 -11.91 -7.75
CA ARG A 115 7.12 -12.04 -8.40
C ARG A 115 6.23 -12.93 -7.56
N VAL A 116 5.06 -12.42 -7.16
CA VAL A 116 3.99 -13.17 -6.50
C VAL A 116 2.72 -13.07 -7.35
N SER A 117 2.05 -14.19 -7.57
CA SER A 117 0.87 -14.23 -8.44
C SER A 117 -0.28 -14.97 -7.77
N GLY A 118 -1.44 -14.31 -7.72
CA GLY A 118 -2.74 -14.86 -7.38
C GLY A 118 -3.71 -14.65 -8.53
N ARG A 119 -4.89 -14.09 -8.25
CA ARG A 119 -5.79 -13.56 -9.30
C ARG A 119 -5.13 -12.42 -10.07
N LEU A 120 -4.41 -11.58 -9.34
CA LEU A 120 -3.60 -10.47 -9.86
C LEU A 120 -2.12 -10.77 -9.66
N LYS A 121 -1.27 -10.02 -10.38
CA LYS A 121 0.18 -10.15 -10.35
C LYS A 121 0.78 -9.01 -9.54
N TYR A 122 1.72 -9.34 -8.67
CA TYR A 122 2.42 -8.38 -7.83
C TYR A 122 3.93 -8.61 -7.84
N LEU A 123 4.68 -7.55 -7.57
CA LEU A 123 6.09 -7.60 -7.20
C LEU A 123 6.21 -7.25 -5.72
N LEU A 124 6.76 -8.16 -4.93
CA LEU A 124 6.90 -8.05 -3.49
C LEU A 124 8.36 -7.85 -3.11
N GLY A 125 8.65 -6.82 -2.33
CA GLY A 125 9.96 -6.60 -1.73
C GLY A 125 9.84 -6.17 -0.28
N ALA A 126 10.99 -6.07 0.37
CA ALA A 126 11.11 -5.48 1.70
C ALA A 126 12.09 -4.30 1.66
N THR A 127 11.84 -3.34 2.55
CA THR A 127 12.65 -2.15 2.75
C THR A 127 12.60 -1.74 4.23
N LEU A 128 13.24 -0.62 4.58
CA LEU A 128 13.12 -0.02 5.91
C LEU A 128 11.90 0.91 5.95
N LEU A 129 11.27 1.06 7.11
CA LEU A 129 10.11 1.94 7.30
C LEU A 129 10.40 3.37 6.82
N ALA A 130 11.59 3.90 7.09
CA ALA A 130 12.02 5.23 6.61
C ALA A 130 12.00 5.38 5.07
N LYS A 131 11.95 4.28 4.33
CA LYS A 131 11.90 4.22 2.87
C LYS A 131 10.58 3.67 2.33
N ALA A 132 9.67 3.22 3.20
CA ALA A 132 8.46 2.51 2.82
C ALA A 132 7.23 3.41 2.62
N GLY A 133 7.35 4.72 2.88
CA GLY A 133 6.25 5.67 2.72
C GLY A 133 5.76 5.76 1.27
N VAL A 134 4.46 6.00 1.08
CA VAL A 134 3.82 6.14 -0.24
C VAL A 134 4.51 7.24 -1.05
N LEU A 135 4.66 8.43 -0.47
CA LEU A 135 5.29 9.57 -1.15
C LEU A 135 6.78 9.31 -1.36
N VAL A 136 7.45 8.74 -0.36
CA VAL A 136 8.89 8.38 -0.46
C VAL A 136 9.13 7.39 -1.59
N LEU A 137 8.26 6.39 -1.75
CA LEU A 137 8.36 5.39 -2.80
C LEU A 137 8.06 5.98 -4.18
N ARG A 138 7.04 6.84 -4.30
CA ARG A 138 6.74 7.57 -5.54
C ARG A 138 7.93 8.41 -6.00
N GLU A 139 8.54 9.17 -5.10
CA GLU A 139 9.71 10.00 -5.42
C GLU A 139 10.97 9.19 -5.75
N SER A 140 11.20 8.09 -5.03
CA SER A 140 12.44 7.30 -5.16
C SER A 140 12.46 6.37 -6.37
N LEU A 141 11.30 5.90 -6.80
CA LEU A 141 11.21 4.95 -7.89
C LEU A 141 11.13 5.65 -9.26
N ASP A 142 10.67 6.91 -9.34
CA ASP A 142 10.32 7.57 -10.63
C ASP A 142 9.42 6.66 -11.51
N LEU A 143 8.76 5.70 -10.86
CA LEU A 143 7.84 4.73 -11.45
C LEU A 143 6.44 5.29 -11.23
N LEU A 144 5.59 5.16 -12.24
CA LEU A 144 4.16 5.50 -12.20
C LEU A 144 3.33 4.56 -11.30
N LEU A 145 3.96 3.86 -10.37
CA LEU A 145 3.37 2.74 -9.65
C LEU A 145 3.36 3.05 -8.16
N GLU A 146 2.19 3.40 -7.67
CA GLU A 146 1.96 3.45 -6.23
C GLU A 146 2.08 2.06 -5.60
N PRO A 147 2.65 1.97 -4.38
CA PRO A 147 2.63 0.73 -3.63
C PRO A 147 1.17 0.33 -3.35
N SER A 148 0.77 -0.82 -3.87
CA SER A 148 -0.58 -1.34 -3.62
C SER A 148 -0.75 -1.77 -2.18
N TYR A 149 0.30 -2.31 -1.56
CA TYR A 149 0.26 -2.77 -0.17
C TYR A 149 1.56 -2.47 0.57
N ILE A 150 1.45 -2.12 1.85
CA ILE A 150 2.59 -1.84 2.73
C ILE A 150 2.28 -2.38 4.13
N TRP A 151 3.21 -3.11 4.75
CA TRP A 151 3.04 -3.60 6.12
C TRP A 151 4.39 -3.90 6.81
N PRO A 152 4.51 -3.75 8.13
CA PRO A 152 5.71 -4.14 8.86
C PRO A 152 5.72 -5.65 9.10
N ASP A 153 6.90 -6.23 9.37
CA ASP A 153 7.01 -7.66 9.74
C ASP A 153 6.19 -8.01 11.00
N SER A 154 5.91 -7.04 11.88
CA SER A 154 5.07 -7.22 13.06
C SER A 154 3.57 -7.37 12.73
N ARG A 155 3.15 -6.97 11.51
CA ARG A 155 1.75 -6.90 11.05
C ARG A 155 0.81 -6.15 11.98
N GLU A 156 1.34 -5.15 12.71
CA GLU A 156 0.52 -4.32 13.59
C GLU A 156 -0.37 -3.34 12.82
N TRP A 157 -0.03 -3.08 11.56
CA TRP A 157 -0.82 -2.33 10.61
C TRP A 157 -0.60 -2.83 9.18
N PHE A 158 -1.51 -2.44 8.28
CA PHE A 158 -1.47 -2.80 6.88
C PHE A 158 -2.13 -1.69 6.05
N VAL A 159 -1.40 -1.13 5.09
CA VAL A 159 -1.91 -0.13 4.14
C VAL A 159 -2.26 -0.84 2.84
N ALA A 160 -3.44 -0.57 2.30
CA ALA A 160 -3.93 -1.07 1.02
C ALA A 160 -4.44 0.08 0.16
N SER A 161 -3.82 0.29 -1.00
CA SER A 161 -4.18 1.26 -2.03
C SER A 161 -4.20 0.53 -3.39
N ALA A 162 -5.13 -0.42 -3.55
CA ALA A 162 -5.22 -1.20 -4.78
C ALA A 162 -5.68 -0.30 -5.95
N PRO A 163 -5.24 -0.54 -7.19
CA PRO A 163 -5.47 0.36 -8.34
C PRO A 163 -6.95 0.52 -8.73
N ASP A 164 -7.82 -0.39 -8.30
CA ASP A 164 -9.26 -0.32 -8.58
C ASP A 164 -10.04 0.39 -7.45
N LEU A 165 -9.36 0.90 -6.41
CA LEU A 165 -9.98 1.60 -5.30
C LEU A 165 -9.88 3.12 -5.47
N ALA A 166 -10.96 3.81 -5.15
CA ALA A 166 -10.97 5.27 -5.00
C ALA A 166 -10.52 5.73 -3.59
N PHE A 167 -9.86 4.87 -2.82
CA PHE A 167 -9.47 5.16 -1.45
C PHE A 167 -8.36 4.22 -0.98
N THR A 168 -7.58 4.71 -0.02
CA THR A 168 -6.59 3.91 0.71
C THR A 168 -7.21 3.39 1.99
N VAL A 169 -6.99 2.13 2.35
CA VAL A 169 -7.44 1.57 3.64
C VAL A 169 -6.24 1.22 4.51
N VAL A 170 -6.31 1.60 5.78
CA VAL A 170 -5.33 1.19 6.79
C VAL A 170 -5.99 0.28 7.81
N GLY A 171 -5.67 -1.01 7.77
CA GLY A 171 -5.96 -1.96 8.83
C GLY A 171 -4.99 -1.74 9.98
N CYS A 172 -5.47 -1.58 11.22
CA CYS A 172 -4.61 -1.23 12.35
C CYS A 172 -5.25 -1.47 13.73
N GLN A 173 -4.46 -1.16 14.77
CA GLN A 173 -4.91 -1.08 16.17
C GLN A 173 -5.57 0.28 16.47
N GLN A 174 -6.30 0.34 17.59
CA GLN A 174 -7.11 1.50 17.99
C GLN A 174 -6.32 2.82 18.01
N GLU A 175 -5.09 2.80 18.55
CA GLU A 175 -4.27 4.01 18.68
C GLU A 175 -3.93 4.61 17.31
N LEU A 176 -3.49 3.78 16.35
CA LEU A 176 -3.20 4.23 15.00
C LEU A 176 -4.47 4.66 14.27
N ALA A 177 -5.58 3.93 14.45
CA ALA A 177 -6.87 4.31 13.88
C ALA A 177 -7.30 5.71 14.34
N GLN A 178 -7.19 6.01 15.63
CA GLN A 178 -7.53 7.32 16.18
C GLN A 178 -6.62 8.42 15.61
N ARG A 179 -5.31 8.16 15.50
CA ARG A 179 -4.36 9.11 14.91
C ARG A 179 -4.69 9.44 13.46
N LEU A 180 -5.11 8.45 12.67
CA LEU A 180 -5.52 8.66 11.28
C LEU A 180 -6.82 9.45 11.18
N LEU A 181 -7.78 9.20 12.08
CA LEU A 181 -9.07 9.91 12.14
C LEU A 181 -8.93 11.37 12.62
N ASP A 182 -7.97 11.64 13.50
CA ASP A 182 -7.72 12.98 14.05
C ASP A 182 -6.75 13.81 13.19
N ALA A 183 -6.13 13.21 12.17
CA ALA A 183 -5.10 13.85 11.38
C ALA A 183 -5.68 14.96 10.49
N PRO A 184 -5.31 16.24 10.71
CA PRO A 184 -5.66 17.28 9.75
C PRO A 184 -4.95 16.99 8.42
N GLY A 185 -5.70 17.04 7.33
CA GLY A 185 -5.18 16.76 5.99
C GLY A 185 -5.58 15.38 5.44
N LEU A 186 -6.12 14.47 6.26
CA LEU A 186 -6.72 13.23 5.77
C LEU A 186 -8.26 13.35 5.74
N ASP A 187 -8.90 13.02 4.61
CA ASP A 187 -10.35 12.74 4.57
C ASP A 187 -10.55 11.28 4.99
N SER A 188 -10.40 11.03 6.29
CA SER A 188 -10.40 9.69 6.86
C SER A 188 -11.72 9.36 7.57
N ARG A 189 -12.15 8.10 7.44
CA ARG A 189 -13.39 7.60 8.05
C ARG A 189 -13.18 6.17 8.55
N LEU A 190 -13.86 5.82 9.63
CA LEU A 190 -13.86 4.43 10.09
C LEU A 190 -14.54 3.57 9.04
N TRP A 191 -13.83 2.56 8.56
CA TRP A 191 -14.35 1.59 7.61
C TRP A 191 -15.10 0.49 8.35
N GLN A 192 -16.36 0.30 7.98
CA GLN A 192 -17.24 -0.75 8.51
C GLN A 192 -17.61 -1.80 7.46
N GLY A 193 -16.99 -1.74 6.27
CA GLY A 193 -17.27 -2.65 5.18
C GLY A 193 -16.83 -4.08 5.46
N PRO A 194 -17.32 -5.07 4.69
CA PRO A 194 -16.93 -6.45 4.86
C PRO A 194 -15.41 -6.58 4.68
N VAL A 195 -14.74 -7.25 5.62
CA VAL A 195 -13.31 -7.61 5.52
C VAL A 195 -13.15 -8.90 4.68
N THR A 196 -14.01 -9.08 3.67
CA THR A 196 -14.12 -10.34 2.90
C THR A 196 -14.09 -10.08 1.42
#